data_AF-A0A662GVS9-F1
#
_entry.id   AF-A0A662GVS9-F1
#
_cell.length_a   1.000
_cell.length_b   1.000
_cell.length_c   1.000
_cell.angle_alpha   90.00
_cell.angle_beta   90.00
_cell.angle_gamma   90.00
#
_symmetry.space_group_name_H-M   'P 1'
#
loop_
_entity.id
_entity.type
_entity.pdbx_description
1 polymer ?
#
loop_
_entity_poly.entity_id
_entity_poly.type
_entity_poly.pdbx_seq_one_letter_code
_entity_poly.pdbx_strand_id
1 'polypeptide(L)'
;MRPRGELAGVVLLAVAVASALLAIYALQRLPEAEWAEEARLRLYEELRRSGAKVLNVPFVRQKPWYCSEASASMVLRYYGFNVSQDDVHDAGYESFETMLPFLRRYLNCSYARLTPEALKAEIDGGRPVIIRIVVGGYLHTIVVVGYKGDAFYIHDPARGPYVEVSRKELVSVWGANNYRAIVVRGLRRS
;
A
#
# COMPACT_ATOMS: atom_id res chain seq x y z
N MET A 1 55.23 37.45 6.84
CA MET A 1 54.86 36.02 6.90
C MET A 1 53.42 35.91 7.36
N ARG A 2 52.45 35.65 6.47
CA ARG A 2 51.07 35.29 6.88
C ARG A 2 51.03 33.78 7.13
N PRO A 3 50.33 33.29 8.16
CA PRO A 3 50.44 31.89 8.59
C PRO A 3 49.72 30.97 7.61
N ARG A 4 50.46 30.04 7.00
CA ARG A 4 49.93 29.00 6.09
C ARG A 4 48.90 28.07 6.75
N GLY A 5 48.78 28.07 8.08
CA GLY A 5 47.86 27.22 8.83
C GLY A 5 46.39 27.69 8.87
N GLU A 6 46.13 29.00 8.79
CA GLU A 6 44.76 29.53 8.87
C GLU A 6 43.95 29.23 7.60
N LEU A 7 44.57 29.35 6.43
CA LEU A 7 43.92 29.02 5.15
C LEU A 7 43.54 27.54 5.06
N ALA A 8 44.38 26.63 5.56
CA ALA A 8 44.09 25.20 5.55
C ALA A 8 42.88 24.87 6.43
N GLY A 9 42.76 25.48 7.62
CA GLY A 9 41.62 25.31 8.51
C GLY A 9 40.31 25.85 7.92
N VAL A 10 40.36 27.02 7.28
CA VAL A 10 39.19 27.62 6.60
C VAL A 10 38.73 26.76 5.41
N VAL A 11 39.67 26.22 4.62
CA VAL A 11 39.33 25.32 3.50
C VAL A 11 38.74 24.00 3.99
N LEU A 12 39.30 23.39 5.04
CA LEU A 12 38.74 22.16 5.61
C LEU A 12 37.33 22.37 6.16
N LEU A 13 37.10 23.49 6.85
CA LEU A 13 35.79 23.86 7.37
C LEU A 13 34.79 24.10 6.23
N ALA A 14 35.20 24.81 5.17
CA ALA A 14 34.35 25.06 4.00
C ALA A 14 33.96 23.75 3.29
N VAL A 15 34.90 22.80 3.15
CA VAL A 15 34.62 21.48 2.56
C VAL A 15 33.69 20.65 3.44
N ALA A 16 33.88 20.66 4.76
CA ALA A 16 33.00 19.97 5.70
C ALA A 16 31.57 20.53 5.67
N VAL A 17 31.43 21.86 5.65
CA VAL A 17 30.13 22.54 5.53
C VAL A 17 29.47 22.24 4.18
N ALA A 18 30.21 22.32 3.06
CA ALA A 18 29.67 21.99 1.75
C ALA A 18 29.22 20.52 1.65
N SER A 19 29.98 19.60 2.24
CA SER A 19 29.64 18.16 2.30
C SER A 19 28.40 17.90 3.16
N ALA A 20 28.29 18.59 4.30
CA ALA A 20 27.10 18.52 5.16
C ALA A 20 25.87 19.11 4.46
N LEU A 21 25.99 20.24 3.76
CA LEU A 21 24.91 20.83 2.98
C LEU A 21 24.49 19.95 1.80
N LEU A 22 25.45 19.31 1.11
CA LEU A 22 25.16 18.35 0.05
C LEU A 22 24.49 17.10 0.61
N ALA A 23 24.91 16.61 1.77
CA ALA A 23 24.25 15.49 2.46
C ALA A 23 22.84 15.85 2.90
N ILE A 24 22.61 17.05 3.46
CA ILE A 24 21.28 17.56 3.84
C ILE A 24 20.40 17.71 2.60
N TYR A 25 20.95 18.27 1.51
CA TYR A 25 20.25 18.39 0.23
C TYR A 25 19.91 17.02 -0.37
N ALA A 26 20.81 16.05 -0.29
CA ALA A 26 20.58 14.67 -0.73
C ALA A 26 19.56 13.96 0.17
N LEU A 27 19.61 14.16 1.50
CA LEU A 27 18.62 13.67 2.45
C LEU A 27 17.24 14.30 2.21
N GLN A 28 17.16 15.56 1.81
CA GLN A 28 15.90 16.19 1.40
C GLN A 28 15.37 15.68 0.04
N ARG A 29 16.19 14.93 -0.71
CA ARG A 29 15.86 14.38 -2.03
C ARG A 29 15.79 12.86 -2.09
N LEU A 30 16.16 12.15 -1.03
CA LEU A 30 15.85 10.73 -0.92
C LEU A 30 14.32 10.64 -0.98
N PRO A 31 13.76 9.96 -2.00
CA PRO A 31 12.34 10.02 -2.23
C PRO A 31 11.65 9.40 -1.03
N GLU A 32 10.69 10.11 -0.43
CA GLU A 32 9.81 9.60 0.63
C GLU A 32 9.34 8.16 0.35
N ALA A 33 9.17 7.83 -0.93
CA ALA A 33 8.84 6.50 -1.45
C ALA A 33 9.86 5.39 -1.15
N GLU A 34 11.17 5.63 -1.23
CA GLU A 34 12.19 4.58 -0.98
C GLU A 34 12.21 4.17 0.50
N TRP A 35 12.23 5.14 1.42
CA TRP A 35 12.17 4.82 2.85
C TRP A 35 10.82 4.22 3.25
N ALA A 36 9.73 4.67 2.64
CA ALA A 36 8.41 4.07 2.86
C ALA A 36 8.39 2.61 2.40
N GLU A 37 9.03 2.27 1.28
CA GLU A 37 9.12 0.91 0.79
C GLU A 37 10.02 0.03 1.68
N GLU A 38 11.19 0.51 2.09
CA GLU A 38 12.04 -0.23 3.02
C GLU A 38 11.36 -0.46 4.37
N ALA A 39 10.68 0.56 4.91
CA ALA A 39 9.92 0.44 6.16
C ALA A 39 8.78 -0.59 6.02
N ARG A 40 8.06 -0.57 4.89
CA ARG A 40 7.03 -1.56 4.56
C ARG A 40 7.60 -2.98 4.49
N LEU A 41 8.77 -3.15 3.86
CA LEU A 41 9.45 -4.45 3.75
C LEU A 41 9.92 -4.97 5.12
N ARG A 42 10.45 -4.09 5.98
CA ARG A 42 10.78 -4.44 7.38
C ARG A 42 9.54 -4.96 8.13
N LEU A 43 8.42 -4.23 8.05
CA LEU A 43 7.16 -4.63 8.66
C LEU A 43 6.63 -5.96 8.11
N TYR A 44 6.73 -6.17 6.80
CA TYR A 44 6.37 -7.44 6.17
C TYR A 44 7.15 -8.63 6.76
N GLU A 45 8.49 -8.50 6.85
CA GLU A 45 9.34 -9.57 7.39
C GLU A 45 9.09 -9.81 8.88
N GLU A 46 8.87 -8.76 9.67
CA GLU A 46 8.51 -8.88 11.09
C GLU A 46 7.20 -9.66 11.28
N LEU A 47 6.16 -9.29 10.53
CA LEU A 47 4.86 -9.96 10.58
C LEU A 47 4.97 -11.43 10.18
N ARG A 48 5.68 -11.71 9.08
CA ARG A 48 5.95 -13.07 8.61
C ARG A 48 6.69 -13.89 9.67
N ARG A 49 7.74 -13.34 10.30
CA ARG A 49 8.50 -14.00 11.38
C ARG A 49 7.65 -14.23 12.63
N SER A 50 6.63 -13.41 12.86
CA SER A 50 5.69 -13.59 13.96
C SER A 50 4.67 -14.73 13.74
N GLY A 51 4.68 -15.38 12.57
CA GLY A 51 3.73 -16.42 12.18
C GLY A 51 2.44 -15.89 11.53
N ALA A 52 2.38 -14.60 11.17
CA ALA A 52 1.26 -14.07 10.39
C ALA A 52 1.33 -14.61 8.94
N LYS A 53 0.18 -14.87 8.35
CA LYS A 53 0.08 -15.08 6.90
C LYS A 53 -0.16 -13.73 6.24
N VAL A 54 0.88 -13.18 5.64
CA VAL A 54 0.87 -11.85 5.02
C VAL A 54 1.43 -11.92 3.61
N LEU A 55 0.83 -11.14 2.71
CA LEU A 55 1.23 -10.99 1.32
C LEU A 55 2.07 -9.73 1.18
N ASN A 56 3.14 -9.82 0.38
CA ASN A 56 4.03 -8.69 0.09
C ASN A 56 3.41 -7.75 -0.95
N VAL A 57 2.26 -7.16 -0.63
CA VAL A 57 1.55 -6.21 -1.51
C VAL A 57 2.25 -4.85 -1.44
N PRO A 58 2.55 -4.21 -2.59
CA PRO A 58 3.05 -2.83 -2.60
C PRO A 58 2.03 -1.88 -1.99
N PHE A 59 2.49 -0.87 -1.25
CA PHE A 59 1.60 0.13 -0.66
C PHE A 59 1.53 1.39 -1.53
N VAL A 60 0.32 1.94 -1.64
CA VAL A 60 0.08 3.22 -2.32
C VAL A 60 -0.78 4.08 -1.40
N ARG A 61 -0.22 5.20 -0.93
CA ARG A 61 -0.99 6.23 -0.21
C ARG A 61 -1.92 6.93 -1.19
N GLN A 62 -3.18 7.08 -0.82
CA GLN A 62 -4.15 7.75 -1.70
C GLN A 62 -3.88 9.25 -1.82
N LYS A 63 -4.20 9.81 -2.98
CA LYS A 63 -4.56 11.23 -3.10
C LYS A 63 -5.94 11.48 -2.45
N PRO A 64 -6.33 12.75 -2.21
CA PRO A 64 -7.66 13.06 -1.72
C PRO A 64 -8.74 12.35 -2.55
N TRP A 65 -9.60 11.57 -1.89
CA TRP A 65 -10.69 10.78 -2.49
C TRP A 65 -10.29 9.55 -3.33
N TYR A 66 -9.00 9.27 -3.52
CA TYR A 66 -8.51 8.18 -4.40
C TYR A 66 -8.40 6.81 -3.70
N CYS A 67 -9.24 6.51 -2.70
CA CYS A 67 -9.12 5.26 -1.94
C CYS A 67 -9.27 4.02 -2.83
N SER A 68 -10.09 4.14 -3.87
CA SER A 68 -10.41 3.07 -4.81
C SER A 68 -9.26 2.87 -5.79
N GLU A 69 -8.77 3.94 -6.40
CA GLU A 69 -7.69 3.98 -7.36
C GLU A 69 -6.37 3.51 -6.76
N ALA A 70 -6.06 3.96 -5.53
CA ALA A 70 -4.91 3.47 -4.78
C ALA A 70 -5.01 1.96 -4.50
N SER A 71 -6.20 1.47 -4.11
CA SER A 71 -6.42 0.04 -3.87
C SER A 71 -6.27 -0.81 -5.14
N ALA A 72 -6.78 -0.32 -6.27
CA ALA A 72 -6.59 -0.96 -7.58
C ALA A 72 -5.10 -0.99 -7.97
N SER A 73 -4.40 0.13 -7.81
CA SER A 73 -2.96 0.25 -8.06
C SER A 73 -2.14 -0.74 -7.21
N MET A 74 -2.42 -0.85 -5.90
CA MET A 74 -1.74 -1.81 -5.01
C MET A 74 -1.91 -3.26 -5.50
N VAL A 75 -3.14 -3.66 -5.83
CA VAL A 75 -3.42 -5.03 -6.28
C VAL A 75 -2.81 -5.30 -7.66
N LEU A 76 -2.89 -4.37 -8.60
CA LEU A 76 -2.28 -4.53 -9.93
C LEU A 76 -0.76 -4.64 -9.84
N ARG A 77 -0.12 -3.82 -8.99
CA ARG A 77 1.32 -3.89 -8.73
C ARG A 77 1.74 -5.21 -8.09
N TYR A 78 0.92 -5.76 -7.19
CA TYR A 78 1.16 -7.09 -6.64
C TYR A 78 1.22 -8.19 -7.71
N TYR A 79 0.42 -8.07 -8.76
CA TYR A 79 0.45 -8.98 -9.91
C TYR A 79 1.47 -8.61 -11.00
N GLY A 80 2.36 -7.64 -10.73
CA GLY A 80 3.47 -7.27 -11.62
C GLY A 80 3.14 -6.17 -12.64
N PHE A 81 1.97 -5.54 -12.56
CA PHE A 81 1.61 -4.44 -13.45
C PHE A 81 2.01 -3.09 -12.84
N ASN A 82 2.77 -2.29 -13.57
CA ASN A 82 3.10 -0.94 -13.13
C ASN A 82 1.97 0.04 -13.47
N VAL A 83 0.93 0.04 -12.62
CA VAL A 83 -0.24 0.93 -12.75
C VAL A 83 -0.28 1.87 -11.54
N SER A 84 -0.40 3.17 -11.79
CA SER A 84 -0.57 4.21 -10.79
C SER A 84 -2.04 4.46 -10.47
N GLN A 85 -2.31 5.19 -9.38
CA GLN A 85 -3.69 5.63 -9.07
C GLN A 85 -4.21 6.65 -10.09
N ASP A 86 -3.33 7.38 -10.78
CA ASP A 86 -3.72 8.32 -11.84
C ASP A 86 -4.17 7.59 -13.10
N ASP A 87 -3.49 6.50 -13.49
CA ASP A 87 -3.90 5.68 -14.63
C ASP A 87 -5.33 5.11 -14.46
N VAL A 88 -5.71 4.78 -13.22
CA VAL A 88 -7.06 4.29 -12.89
C VAL A 88 -8.06 5.44 -12.98
N HIS A 89 -7.72 6.60 -12.41
CA HIS A 89 -8.55 7.79 -12.40
C HIS A 89 -8.80 8.34 -13.81
N ASP A 90 -7.75 8.56 -14.59
CA ASP A 90 -7.80 9.10 -15.95
C ASP A 90 -8.56 8.18 -16.92
N ALA A 91 -8.67 6.90 -16.59
CA ALA A 91 -9.49 5.94 -17.33
C ALA A 91 -10.99 5.97 -16.93
N GLY A 92 -11.39 6.82 -15.97
CA GLY A 92 -12.77 7.04 -15.54
C GLY A 92 -13.27 6.11 -14.41
N TYR A 93 -12.37 5.51 -13.62
CA TYR A 93 -12.70 4.46 -12.65
C TYR A 93 -12.45 4.88 -11.19
N GLU A 94 -13.26 5.82 -10.71
CA GLU A 94 -13.02 6.55 -9.45
C GLU A 94 -13.62 5.89 -8.20
N SER A 95 -14.21 4.69 -8.32
CA SER A 95 -14.88 4.02 -7.20
C SER A 95 -14.79 2.51 -7.25
N PHE A 96 -14.95 1.85 -6.10
CA PHE A 96 -15.10 0.40 -6.01
C PHE A 96 -16.22 -0.13 -6.90
N GLU A 97 -17.33 0.60 -6.97
CA GLU A 97 -18.50 0.24 -7.75
C GLU A 97 -18.26 0.26 -9.26
N THR A 98 -17.29 1.05 -9.73
CA THR A 98 -17.01 1.21 -11.15
C THR A 98 -15.70 0.59 -11.59
N MET A 99 -14.72 0.32 -10.70
CA MET A 99 -13.35 -0.07 -11.09
C MET A 99 -13.17 -1.47 -11.70
N LEU A 100 -14.16 -2.36 -11.60
CA LEU A 100 -13.98 -3.74 -12.04
C LEU A 100 -13.60 -3.90 -13.52
N PRO A 101 -14.18 -3.16 -14.49
CA PRO A 101 -13.77 -3.22 -15.89
C PRO A 101 -12.31 -2.81 -16.11
N PHE A 102 -11.77 -1.88 -15.31
CA PHE A 102 -10.36 -1.52 -15.38
C PHE A 102 -9.46 -2.66 -14.92
N LEU A 103 -9.75 -3.26 -13.76
CA LEU A 103 -9.01 -4.42 -13.24
C LEU A 103 -9.04 -5.59 -14.23
N ARG A 104 -10.19 -5.80 -14.91
CA ARG A 104 -10.37 -6.84 -15.94
C ARG A 104 -9.54 -6.64 -17.20
N ARG A 105 -8.91 -5.48 -17.40
CA ARG A 105 -7.90 -5.31 -18.46
C ARG A 105 -6.67 -6.18 -18.19
N TYR A 106 -6.38 -6.49 -16.92
CA TYR A 106 -5.16 -7.16 -16.47
C TYR A 106 -5.42 -8.52 -15.80
N LEU A 107 -6.51 -8.64 -15.05
CA LEU A 107 -6.76 -9.75 -14.14
C LEU A 107 -8.10 -10.43 -14.43
N ASN A 108 -8.17 -11.75 -14.23
CA ASN A 108 -9.45 -12.43 -14.10
C ASN A 108 -10.02 -12.13 -12.71
N CYS A 109 -10.99 -11.21 -12.63
CA CYS A 109 -11.54 -10.75 -11.35
C CYS A 109 -13.06 -10.51 -11.44
N SER A 110 -13.71 -10.56 -10.27
CA SER A 110 -15.15 -10.37 -10.15
C SER A 110 -15.52 -9.74 -8.80
N TYR A 111 -16.67 -9.08 -8.76
CA TYR A 111 -17.32 -8.79 -7.49
C TYR A 111 -17.71 -10.10 -6.79
N ALA A 112 -17.65 -10.08 -5.46
CA ALA A 112 -18.05 -11.17 -4.59
C ALA A 112 -18.60 -10.63 -3.28
N ARG A 113 -19.21 -11.54 -2.51
CA ARG A 113 -19.42 -11.38 -1.07
C ARG A 113 -18.66 -12.49 -0.38
N LEU A 114 -17.88 -12.15 0.63
CA LEU A 114 -17.02 -13.11 1.33
C LEU A 114 -17.36 -13.14 2.82
N THR A 115 -17.20 -14.29 3.43
CA THR A 115 -17.09 -14.40 4.89
C THR A 115 -15.65 -14.11 5.32
N PRO A 116 -15.38 -13.83 6.61
CA PRO A 116 -14.02 -13.72 7.12
C PRO A 116 -13.17 -14.97 6.85
N GLU A 117 -13.77 -16.16 6.85
CA GLU A 117 -13.07 -17.43 6.57
C GLU A 117 -12.71 -17.52 5.09
N ALA A 118 -13.63 -17.17 4.19
CA ALA A 118 -13.35 -17.11 2.76
C ALA A 118 -12.29 -16.06 2.44
N LEU A 119 -12.28 -14.93 3.16
CA LEU A 119 -11.25 -13.91 3.08
C LEU A 119 -9.87 -14.45 3.47
N LYS A 120 -9.76 -15.21 4.57
CA LYS A 120 -8.51 -15.92 4.94
C LYS A 120 -8.08 -16.92 3.87
N ALA A 121 -9.03 -17.63 3.25
CA ALA A 121 -8.73 -18.58 2.18
C ALA A 121 -8.19 -17.89 0.90
N GLU A 122 -8.60 -16.65 0.60
CA GLU A 122 -7.98 -15.86 -0.47
C GLU A 122 -6.53 -15.51 -0.14
N ILE A 123 -6.25 -15.09 1.10
CA ILE A 123 -4.87 -14.83 1.56
C ILE A 123 -4.00 -16.08 1.52
N ASP A 124 -4.52 -17.23 1.96
CA ASP A 124 -3.84 -18.53 1.89
C ASP A 124 -3.47 -18.90 0.45
N GLY A 125 -4.32 -18.51 -0.50
CA GLY A 125 -4.09 -18.70 -1.92
C GLY A 125 -3.17 -17.67 -2.56
N GLY A 126 -2.54 -16.77 -1.79
CA GLY A 126 -1.68 -15.72 -2.32
C GLY A 126 -2.44 -14.58 -3.02
N ARG A 127 -3.70 -14.33 -2.66
CA ARG A 127 -4.56 -13.39 -3.39
C ARG A 127 -5.04 -12.27 -2.47
N PRO A 128 -4.53 -11.04 -2.62
CA PRO A 128 -5.05 -9.90 -1.87
C PRO A 128 -6.48 -9.60 -2.33
N VAL A 129 -7.29 -9.08 -1.41
CA VAL A 129 -8.72 -8.84 -1.66
C VAL A 129 -9.03 -7.37 -1.45
N ILE A 130 -9.61 -6.72 -2.45
CA ILE A 130 -10.14 -5.35 -2.31
C ILE A 130 -11.51 -5.47 -1.66
N ILE A 131 -11.77 -4.74 -0.58
CA ILE A 131 -13.09 -4.72 0.08
C ILE A 131 -13.61 -3.30 0.23
N ARG A 132 -14.94 -3.19 0.29
CA ARG A 132 -15.66 -1.92 0.43
C ARG A 132 -16.32 -1.85 1.80
N ILE A 133 -15.85 -0.94 2.64
CA ILE A 133 -16.28 -0.79 4.05
C ILE A 133 -16.99 0.54 4.28
N VAL A 134 -17.65 0.69 5.44
CA VAL A 134 -18.24 1.95 5.92
C VAL A 134 -17.47 2.44 7.13
N VAL A 135 -16.91 3.65 7.06
CA VAL A 135 -16.22 4.32 8.18
C VAL A 135 -16.85 5.68 8.40
N GLY A 136 -17.41 5.92 9.59
CA GLY A 136 -18.04 7.21 9.91
C GLY A 136 -19.19 7.61 8.99
N GLY A 137 -19.88 6.63 8.38
CA GLY A 137 -20.95 6.87 7.40
C GLY A 137 -20.49 7.00 5.94
N TYR A 138 -19.18 7.01 5.69
CA TYR A 138 -18.61 7.12 4.35
C TYR A 138 -18.10 5.77 3.83
N LEU A 139 -18.22 5.56 2.52
CA LEU A 139 -17.66 4.39 1.85
C LEU A 139 -16.14 4.54 1.69
N HIS A 140 -15.39 3.54 2.12
CA HIS A 140 -13.93 3.48 1.99
C HIS A 140 -13.50 2.16 1.35
N THR A 141 -12.45 2.21 0.54
CA THR A 141 -11.90 1.04 -0.15
C THR A 141 -10.53 0.73 0.43
N ILE A 142 -10.34 -0.52 0.86
CA ILE A 142 -9.09 -1.01 1.44
C ILE A 142 -8.72 -2.36 0.84
N VAL A 143 -7.46 -2.78 1.03
CA VAL A 143 -6.98 -4.08 0.56
C VAL A 143 -6.63 -4.94 1.76
N VAL A 144 -7.23 -6.12 1.87
CA VAL A 144 -6.85 -7.14 2.86
C VAL A 144 -5.65 -7.89 2.31
N VAL A 145 -4.57 -7.91 3.10
CA VAL A 145 -3.26 -8.43 2.70
C VAL A 145 -2.73 -9.52 3.63
N GLY A 146 -3.41 -9.80 4.73
CA GLY A 146 -2.96 -10.83 5.65
C GLY A 146 -3.89 -11.09 6.82
N TYR A 147 -3.51 -12.06 7.65
CA TYR A 147 -4.15 -12.33 8.93
C TYR A 147 -3.19 -13.05 9.90
N LYS A 148 -3.51 -12.98 11.19
CA LYS A 148 -2.87 -13.77 12.25
C LYS A 148 -3.90 -14.09 13.32
N GLY A 149 -4.11 -15.38 13.59
CA GLY A 149 -5.22 -15.81 14.45
C GLY A 149 -6.54 -15.28 13.91
N ASP A 150 -7.18 -14.38 14.66
CA ASP A 150 -8.43 -13.72 14.27
C ASP A 150 -8.30 -12.24 13.89
N ALA A 151 -7.10 -11.67 13.92
CA ALA A 151 -6.83 -10.34 13.39
C ALA A 151 -6.54 -10.42 11.88
N PHE A 152 -6.90 -9.36 11.16
CA PHE A 152 -6.58 -9.15 9.75
C PHE A 152 -5.56 -8.01 9.62
N TYR A 153 -4.71 -8.09 8.59
CA TYR A 153 -3.82 -7.01 8.19
C TYR A 153 -4.32 -6.41 6.88
N ILE A 154 -4.46 -5.09 6.86
CA ILE A 154 -4.96 -4.34 5.71
C ILE A 154 -3.93 -3.32 5.22
N HIS A 155 -3.94 -3.04 3.94
CA HIS A 155 -3.43 -1.78 3.41
C HIS A 155 -4.61 -0.81 3.34
N ASP A 156 -4.57 0.20 4.20
CA ASP A 156 -5.54 1.29 4.20
C ASP A 156 -4.89 2.49 3.50
N PRO A 157 -5.37 2.89 2.31
CA PRO A 157 -4.77 3.98 1.55
C PRO A 157 -4.68 5.32 2.30
N ALA A 158 -5.55 5.55 3.28
CA ALA A 158 -5.56 6.75 4.11
C ALA A 158 -4.57 6.67 5.29
N ARG A 159 -4.31 5.45 5.80
CA ARG A 159 -3.53 5.25 7.03
C ARG A 159 -2.12 4.76 6.75
N GLY A 160 -1.97 3.61 6.10
CA GLY A 160 -0.67 2.97 5.92
C GLY A 160 -0.74 1.48 5.57
N PRO A 161 0.42 0.85 5.36
CA PRO A 161 0.54 -0.58 5.13
C PRO A 161 0.36 -1.40 6.41
N TYR A 162 -0.06 -2.66 6.23
CA TYR A 162 -0.24 -3.69 7.27
C TYR A 162 -0.87 -3.20 8.59
N VAL A 163 -1.91 -2.36 8.49
CA VAL A 163 -2.70 -1.96 9.65
C VAL A 163 -3.42 -3.18 10.19
N GLU A 164 -3.19 -3.50 11.46
CA GLU A 164 -3.90 -4.57 12.15
C GLU A 164 -5.33 -4.14 12.50
N VAL A 165 -6.29 -5.02 12.25
CA VAL A 165 -7.70 -4.81 12.56
C VAL A 165 -8.27 -6.12 13.12
N SER A 166 -8.98 -6.05 14.25
CA SER A 166 -9.63 -7.24 14.80
C SER A 166 -10.74 -7.75 13.86
N ARG A 167 -11.06 -9.05 13.89
CA ARG A 167 -12.24 -9.59 13.19
C ARG A 167 -13.49 -8.78 13.49
N LYS A 168 -13.72 -8.43 14.75
CA LYS A 168 -14.93 -7.72 15.19
C LYS A 168 -15.05 -6.35 14.51
N GLU A 169 -13.97 -5.57 14.52
CA GLU A 169 -13.94 -4.26 13.87
C GLU A 169 -14.14 -4.39 12.37
N LEU A 170 -13.41 -5.30 11.70
CA LEU A 170 -13.51 -5.50 10.26
C LEU A 170 -14.93 -5.93 9.85
N VAL A 171 -15.51 -6.91 10.55
CA VAL A 171 -16.87 -7.40 10.29
C VAL A 171 -17.91 -6.31 10.50
N SER A 172 -17.72 -5.42 11.48
CA SER A 172 -18.64 -4.30 11.72
C SER A 172 -18.67 -3.34 10.53
N VAL A 173 -17.50 -2.83 10.12
CA VAL A 173 -17.42 -1.83 9.03
C VAL A 173 -17.68 -2.43 7.65
N TRP A 174 -17.31 -3.69 7.43
CA TRP A 174 -17.50 -4.38 6.16
C TRP A 174 -18.93 -4.95 6.02
N GLY A 175 -19.48 -5.48 7.11
CA GLY A 175 -20.86 -5.98 7.17
C GLY A 175 -21.89 -4.89 6.97
N ALA A 176 -21.61 -3.66 7.44
CA ALA A 176 -22.43 -2.47 7.16
C ALA A 176 -22.60 -2.20 5.65
N ASN A 177 -21.73 -2.75 4.80
CA ASN A 177 -21.82 -2.69 3.35
C ASN A 177 -21.92 -4.08 2.69
N ASN A 178 -22.62 -5.02 3.33
CA ASN A 178 -22.98 -6.32 2.76
C ASN A 178 -21.77 -7.19 2.33
N TYR A 179 -20.64 -7.07 3.02
CA TYR A 179 -19.44 -7.88 2.81
C TYR A 179 -18.90 -7.85 1.35
N ARG A 180 -19.04 -6.70 0.67
CA ARG A 180 -18.63 -6.55 -0.74
C ARG A 180 -17.11 -6.65 -0.90
N ALA A 181 -16.69 -7.44 -1.88
CA ALA A 181 -15.29 -7.67 -2.22
C ALA A 181 -15.08 -7.71 -3.74
N ILE A 182 -13.84 -7.48 -4.18
CA ILE A 182 -13.33 -7.87 -5.50
C ILE A 182 -12.28 -8.95 -5.26
N VAL A 183 -12.49 -10.10 -5.87
CA VAL A 183 -11.57 -11.24 -5.81
C VAL A 183 -10.88 -11.43 -7.16
N VAL A 184 -9.61 -11.85 -7.10
CA VAL A 184 -8.82 -12.20 -8.28
C VAL A 184 -8.75 -13.72 -8.37
N ARG A 185 -8.83 -14.27 -9.58
CA ARG A 185 -8.76 -15.71 -9.87
C ARG A 185 -7.52 -16.09 -10.69
N GLY A 186 -6.76 -15.09 -11.14
CA GLY A 186 -5.51 -15.26 -11.86
C GLY A 186 -5.24 -14.09 -12.81
N LEU A 187 -4.13 -14.16 -13.52
CA LEU A 187 -3.83 -13.25 -14.63
C LEU A 187 -4.82 -13.48 -15.77
N ARG A 188 -5.20 -12.41 -16.47
CA ARG A 188 -5.97 -12.55 -17.71
C ARG A 188 -5.05 -13.11 -18.79
N ARG A 189 -5.35 -14.30 -19.30
CA ARG A 189 -4.69 -14.83 -20.51
C ARG A 189 -5.19 -14.03 -21.71
N SER A 190 -4.26 -13.56 -22.53
CA SER A 190 -4.52 -12.92 -23.83
C SER A 190 -5.16 -13.90 -24.80
#